data_AF-A0A969ELN0-F1
#
_entry.id   AF-A0A969ELN0-F1
#
_cell.length_a   1.000
_cell.length_b   1.000
_cell.length_c   1.000
_cell.angle_alpha   90.00
_cell.angle_beta   90.00
_cell.angle_gamma   90.00
#
_symmetry.space_group_name_H-M   'P 1'
#
loop_
_entity.id
_entity.type
_entity.pdbx_description
1 polymer ?
#
loop_
_entity_poly.entity_id
_entity_poly.type
_entity_poly.pdbx_seq_one_letter_code
_entity_poly.pdbx_strand_id
1 'polypeptide(L)' 'MKRGYYEMSFEDVCANPLDTKYGEITEKVTQMAEADVLREPAYWLWSHKRWKFTKPADVIQPLES' A
#
# COMPACT_ATOMS: atom_id res chain seq x y z
N MET A 1 12.37 33.41 5.94
CA MET A 1 11.80 32.12 5.51
C MET A 1 10.75 31.66 6.52
N LYS A 2 9.47 31.55 6.14
CA LYS A 2 8.47 30.91 6.99
C LYS A 2 8.63 29.39 6.86
N ARG A 3 8.71 28.68 7.98
CA ARG A 3 8.78 27.21 8.04
C ARG A 3 7.34 26.66 8.06
N GLY A 4 7.13 25.46 7.50
CA GLY A 4 5.87 24.71 7.64
C GLY A 4 4.93 24.80 6.43
N TYR A 5 5.38 24.35 5.27
CA TYR A 5 4.52 24.10 4.11
C TYR A 5 4.53 22.59 3.83
N TYR A 6 3.34 22.03 3.64
CA TYR A 6 3.13 20.63 3.30
C TYR A 6 2.27 20.58 2.04
N GLU A 7 2.58 19.66 1.15
CA GLU A 7 1.82 19.38 -0.05
C GLU A 7 1.33 17.94 0.02
N MET A 8 0.10 17.71 -0.45
CA MET A 8 -0.52 16.39 -0.46
C MET A 8 -1.32 16.24 -1.75
N SER A 9 -1.16 15.09 -2.41
CA SER A 9 -1.93 14.68 -3.57
C SER A 9 -2.80 13.47 -3.22
N PHE A 10 -3.89 13.29 -3.97
CA PHE A 10 -4.73 12.11 -3.92
C PHE A 10 -4.77 11.49 -5.31
N GLU A 11 -4.74 10.17 -5.36
CA GLU A 11 -4.76 9.38 -6.59
C GLU A 11 -5.77 8.25 -6.43
N ASP A 12 -6.57 8.02 -7.47
CA ASP A 12 -7.55 6.93 -7.49
C ASP A 12 -6.84 5.60 -7.70
N VAL A 13 -6.94 4.71 -6.71
CA VAL A 13 -6.35 3.36 -6.76
C VAL A 13 -7.18 2.43 -7.67
N CYS A 14 -8.51 2.59 -7.66
CA CYS A 14 -9.42 1.79 -8.47
C CYS A 14 -10.76 2.50 -8.69
N ALA A 15 -11.13 2.72 -9.96
CA ALA A 15 -12.40 3.35 -10.33
C ALA A 15 -13.62 2.44 -10.09
N ASN A 16 -13.47 1.12 -10.28
CA ASN A 16 -14.55 0.13 -10.15
C ASN A 16 -14.14 -0.99 -9.18
N PRO A 17 -14.24 -0.77 -7.85
CA PRO A 17 -13.75 -1.74 -6.87
C PRO A 17 -14.51 -3.06 -6.87
N LEU A 18 -15.77 -3.07 -7.31
CA LEU A 18 -16.61 -4.27 -7.37
C LEU A 18 -16.16 -5.27 -8.45
N ASP A 19 -15.41 -4.81 -9.46
CA ASP A 19 -14.91 -5.65 -10.55
C ASP A 19 -13.51 -6.22 -10.26
N THR A 20 -12.97 -5.97 -9.06
CA THR A 20 -11.62 -6.41 -8.68
C THR A 20 -11.62 -7.76 -7.99
N LYS A 21 -10.56 -8.53 -8.20
CA LYS A 21 -10.37 -9.79 -7.50
C LYS A 21 -10.02 -9.56 -6.04
N TYR A 22 -10.27 -10.57 -5.21
CA TYR A 22 -9.84 -10.53 -3.81
C TYR A 22 -8.33 -10.25 -3.71
N GLY A 23 -7.97 -9.22 -2.96
CA GLY A 23 -6.59 -8.79 -2.75
C GLY A 23 -6.01 -7.84 -3.80
N GLU A 24 -6.66 -7.64 -4.96
CA GLU A 24 -6.12 -6.86 -6.07
C GLU A 24 -5.92 -5.37 -5.71
N ILE A 25 -6.89 -4.76 -5.01
CA ILE A 25 -6.76 -3.36 -4.57
C ILE A 25 -5.61 -3.22 -3.56
N THR A 26 -5.49 -4.15 -2.62
CA THR A 26 -4.41 -4.14 -1.62
C THR A 26 -3.04 -4.26 -2.29
N GLU A 27 -2.93 -5.09 -3.33
CA GLU A 27 -1.71 -5.23 -4.11
C GLU A 27 -1.36 -3.91 -4.84
N LYS A 28 -2.34 -3.27 -5.49
CA LYS A 28 -2.17 -1.95 -6.12
C LYS A 28 -1.69 -0.88 -5.13
N VAL A 29 -2.30 -0.78 -3.94
CA VAL A 29 -1.84 0.15 -2.89
C VAL A 29 -0.40 -0.13 -2.48
N THR A 30 -0.02 -1.41 -2.38
CA THR A 30 1.34 -1.81 -2.02
C THR A 30 2.34 -1.38 -3.09
N GLN A 31 2.01 -1.58 -4.37
CA GLN A 31 2.84 -1.15 -5.51
C GLN A 31 3.00 0.37 -5.58
N MET A 32 1.92 1.13 -5.37
CA MET A 32 1.97 2.60 -5.32
C MET A 32 2.87 3.07 -4.17
N ALA A 33 2.72 2.48 -2.99
CA ALA A 33 3.55 2.80 -1.83
C ALA A 33 5.03 2.45 -2.06
N GLU A 34 5.33 1.34 -2.74
CA GLU A 34 6.70 0.99 -3.13
C GLU A 34 7.29 2.02 -4.09
N ALA A 35 6.53 2.44 -5.12
CA ALA A 35 6.95 3.48 -6.05
C ALA A 35 7.24 4.82 -5.33
N ASP A 36 6.40 5.20 -4.36
CA ASP A 36 6.60 6.40 -3.54
C ASP A 36 7.86 6.31 -2.67
N VAL A 37 8.11 5.15 -2.07
CA VAL A 37 9.33 4.90 -1.28
C VAL A 37 10.58 4.98 -2.15
N LEU A 38 10.53 4.44 -3.36
CA LEU A 38 11.66 4.50 -4.31
C LEU A 38 11.90 5.94 -4.80
N ARG A 39 10.82 6.71 -4.99
CA ARG A 39 10.88 8.11 -5.43
C ARG A 39 11.46 9.02 -4.34
N GLU A 40 10.98 8.90 -3.11
CA GLU A 40 11.38 9.75 -1.97
C GLU A 40 11.55 8.94 -0.67
N PRO A 41 12.62 8.15 -0.53
CA PRO A 41 12.79 7.25 0.62
C PRO A 41 12.93 7.99 1.95
N ALA A 42 13.37 9.25 1.94
CA ALA A 42 13.54 10.06 3.15
C ALA A 42 12.22 10.37 3.87
N TYR A 43 11.09 10.37 3.15
CA TYR A 43 9.77 10.64 3.72
C TYR A 43 9.07 9.39 4.26
N TRP A 44 9.65 8.20 4.06
CA TRP A 44 9.09 6.95 4.58
C TRP A 44 9.40 6.73 6.06
N LEU A 45 8.43 6.17 6.79
CA LEU A 45 8.55 5.89 8.23
C LEU A 45 9.30 4.57 8.49
N TRP A 46 10.62 4.59 8.34
CA TRP A 46 11.51 3.41 8.51
C TRP A 46 11.47 2.78 9.92
N SER A 47 11.02 3.50 10.93
CA SER A 47 10.86 2.97 12.30
C SER A 47 9.72 1.95 12.43
N HIS A 48 8.80 1.91 11.46
CA HIS A 48 7.67 0.98 11.50
C HIS A 48 8.11 -0.44 11.12
N LYS A 49 8.04 -1.38 12.08
CA LYS A 49 8.35 -2.80 11.86
C LYS A 49 7.22 -3.52 11.11
N ARG A 50 7.00 -3.18 9.83
CA ARG A 50 5.90 -3.69 8.98
C ARG A 50 5.93 -5.21 8.77
N TRP A 51 7.12 -5.81 8.71
CA TRP A 51 7.34 -7.20 8.28
C TRP A 51 7.49 -8.18 9.45
N LYS A 52 6.67 -8.03 10.49
CA LYS A 52 6.73 -8.88 11.69
C LYS A 52 5.87 -10.14 11.60
N PHE A 53 4.98 -10.21 10.62
CA PHE A 53 4.09 -11.35 10.45
C PHE A 53 4.75 -12.41 9.58
N THR A 54 5.06 -13.55 10.19
CA THR A 54 5.31 -14.79 9.46
C THR A 54 3.97 -15.30 8.96
N LYS A 55 3.85 -15.70 7.68
CA LYS A 55 2.60 -16.26 7.15
C LYS A 55 2.16 -17.43 8.05
N PRO A 56 0.94 -17.42 8.63
CA PRO A 56 0.44 -18.58 9.34
C PRO A 56 0.31 -19.74 8.35
N ALA A 57 0.55 -20.97 8.83
CA ALA A 57 0.56 -22.17 7.99
C ALA A 57 -0.80 -22.45 7.32
N ASP A 58 -1.88 -21.87 7.84
CA ASP A 58 -3.27 -22.19 7.49
C ASP A 58 -3.99 -21.03 6.77
N VAL A 59 -3.31 -20.31 5.87
CA VAL A 59 -4.01 -19.35 5.00
C VAL A 59 -4.80 -20.14 3.94
N ILE A 60 -6.05 -20.46 4.28
CA ILE A 60 -7.04 -20.98 3.33
C ILE A 60 -7.33 -19.86 2.34
N GLN A 61 -6.79 -19.96 1.12
CA GLN A 61 -7.26 -19.12 0.02
C GLN A 61 -8.73 -19.48 -0.25
N PRO A 62 -9.65 -18.51 -0.35
CA PRO A 62 -11.03 -18.81 -0.70
C PRO A 62 -11.06 -19.59 -2.02
N LEU A 63 -11.83 -20.67 -2.03
CA LEU A 63 -12.14 -21.46 -3.22
C LEU A 63 -12.86 -20.53 -4.21
N GLU A 64 -12.17 -20.08 -5.26
CA GLU A 64 -12.78 -19.37 -6.38
C GLU A 64 -13.91 -20.26 -6.96
N SER A 65 -15.14 -19.73 -7.06
CA SER A 65 -16.26 -20.31 -7.82
C SER A 65 -16.36 -19.66 -9.20
#